data_AF-A0A2N9FUU2-F1
#
_entry.id   AF-A0A2N9FUU2-F1
#
_cell.length_a   1.000
_cell.length_b   1.000
_cell.length_c   1.000
_cell.angle_alpha   90.00
_cell.angle_beta   90.00
_cell.angle_gamma   90.00
#
_symmetry.space_group_name_H-M   'P 1'
#
loop_
_entity.id
_entity.type
_entity.pdbx_description
1 polymer ?
#
loop_
_entity_poly.entity_id
_entity_poly.type
_entity_poly.pdbx_seq_one_letter_code
_entity_poly.pdbx_strand_id
1 'polypeptide(L)'
;MEDTVLGIIKDIVVGSQMSVHQNVLKLLGCCLETKNPIIVYEFVGYKTLSSCINPIDQTVQSEPLTWKCRLRIAMGIANAVAYLHTSFSRPVIHRDIRSATILLDENNVAKLIDFSLSISIPKGQLHVDTAVRGRIGICAPEYMTTGYLTEKADVFNYGLFLLVLLAGGMLKIPECCYSETFLPSLVKPYDEQDRLIEIVDPELLKERTNQEQFLAFAQIALSCISETAEDRPTMIDAAKQLRRIYESVSPP
;
A
#
# COMPACT_ATOMS: atom_id res chain seq x y z
N MET A 1 -7.54 -25.56 -2.74
CA MET A 1 -8.19 -25.69 -1.41
C MET A 1 -7.18 -25.48 -0.30
N GLU A 2 -6.02 -26.16 -0.34
CA GLU A 2 -4.92 -25.94 0.62
C GLU A 2 -4.39 -24.50 0.64
N ASP A 3 -4.20 -23.87 -0.52
CA ASP A 3 -3.73 -22.48 -0.62
C ASP A 3 -4.67 -21.46 0.04
N THR A 4 -5.98 -21.69 -0.04
CA THR A 4 -7.00 -20.82 0.56
C THR A 4 -6.96 -20.91 2.09
N VAL A 5 -6.87 -22.12 2.64
CA VAL A 5 -6.80 -22.33 4.09
C VAL A 5 -5.48 -21.78 4.64
N LEU A 6 -4.36 -21.99 3.93
CA LEU A 6 -3.07 -21.44 4.32
C LEU A 6 -3.09 -19.90 4.37
N GLY A 7 -3.76 -19.25 3.40
CA GLY A 7 -3.96 -17.80 3.41
C GLY A 7 -4.72 -17.33 4.64
N ILE A 8 -5.82 -18.00 5.00
CA ILE A 8 -6.61 -17.68 6.19
C ILE A 8 -5.77 -17.83 7.47
N ILE A 9 -4.96 -18.89 7.58
CA ILE A 9 -4.08 -19.12 8.73
C ILE A 9 -3.03 -18.00 8.83
N LYS A 10 -2.43 -17.59 7.70
CA LYS A 10 -1.48 -16.46 7.67
C LYS A 10 -2.14 -15.17 8.12
N ASP A 11 -3.37 -14.91 7.67
CA ASP A 11 -4.14 -13.74 8.05
C ASP A 11 -4.42 -13.70 9.56
N ILE A 12 -4.76 -14.85 10.15
CA ILE A 12 -4.92 -14.97 11.61
C ILE A 12 -3.59 -14.74 12.34
N VAL A 13 -2.51 -15.42 11.93
CA VAL A 13 -1.22 -15.37 12.65
C VAL A 13 -0.60 -13.98 12.56
N VAL A 14 -0.42 -13.44 11.35
CA VAL A 14 0.19 -12.12 11.15
C VAL A 14 -0.75 -11.01 11.59
N GLY A 15 -2.05 -11.12 11.29
CA GLY A 15 -3.05 -10.16 11.75
C GLY A 15 -3.09 -10.04 13.28
N SER A 16 -3.06 -11.17 14.02
CA SER A 16 -3.01 -11.14 15.49
C SER A 16 -1.78 -10.41 16.04
N GLN A 17 -0.63 -10.60 15.40
CA GLN A 17 0.63 -9.97 15.77
C GLN A 17 0.65 -8.47 15.44
N MET A 18 -0.02 -8.09 14.36
CA MET A 18 -0.13 -6.71 13.89
C MET A 18 -1.26 -5.91 14.55
N SER A 19 -2.21 -6.56 15.23
CA SER A 19 -3.35 -5.93 15.92
C SER A 19 -3.01 -4.84 16.93
N VAL A 20 -1.75 -4.76 17.38
CA VAL A 20 -1.26 -3.70 18.27
C VAL A 20 -0.96 -2.39 17.53
N HIS A 21 -0.80 -2.44 16.20
CA HIS A 21 -0.45 -1.29 15.39
C HIS A 21 -1.70 -0.49 15.00
N GLN A 22 -1.71 0.81 15.30
CA GLN A 22 -2.89 1.67 15.10
C GLN A 22 -3.42 1.72 13.66
N ASN A 23 -2.54 1.52 12.66
CA ASN A 23 -2.88 1.51 11.23
C ASN A 23 -3.09 0.11 10.65
N VAL A 24 -3.36 -0.89 11.48
CA VAL A 24 -3.81 -2.23 11.07
C VAL A 24 -5.18 -2.48 11.65
N LEU A 25 -6.05 -3.16 10.89
CA LEU A 25 -7.36 -3.57 11.39
C LEU A 25 -7.19 -4.62 12.48
N LYS A 26 -7.74 -4.34 13.66
CA LYS A 26 -7.60 -5.23 14.81
C LYS A 26 -8.37 -6.54 14.61
N LEU A 27 -7.64 -7.65 14.65
CA LEU A 27 -8.23 -8.99 14.78
C LEU A 27 -8.78 -9.17 16.20
N LEU A 28 -10.07 -9.48 16.32
CA LEU A 28 -10.74 -9.75 17.60
C LEU A 28 -10.75 -11.24 17.95
N GLY A 29 -10.81 -12.11 16.94
CA GLY A 29 -10.80 -13.56 17.13
C GLY A 29 -11.01 -14.33 15.84
N CYS A 30 -11.03 -15.65 15.96
CA CYS A 30 -11.36 -16.54 14.85
C CYS A 30 -12.15 -17.76 15.35
N CYS A 31 -12.96 -18.35 14.47
CA CYS A 31 -13.60 -19.65 14.68
C CYS A 31 -12.89 -20.69 13.81
N LEU A 32 -12.33 -21.71 14.46
CA LEU A 32 -11.60 -22.81 13.81
C LEU A 32 -12.44 -24.09 13.68
N GLU A 33 -13.67 -24.10 14.21
CA GLU A 33 -14.57 -25.27 14.21
C GLU A 33 -15.27 -25.48 12.87
N THR A 34 -15.17 -24.51 11.96
CA THR A 34 -15.75 -24.56 10.62
C THR A 34 -14.77 -25.11 9.60
N LYS A 35 -15.28 -25.66 8.49
CA LYS A 35 -14.45 -26.20 7.39
C LYS A 35 -13.40 -25.20 6.89
N ASN A 36 -13.77 -23.93 6.79
CA ASN A 36 -12.86 -22.82 6.55
C ASN A 36 -12.90 -21.94 7.79
N PRO A 37 -11.75 -21.52 8.37
CA PRO A 37 -11.77 -20.67 9.54
C PRO A 37 -12.49 -19.34 9.25
N ILE A 38 -13.27 -18.87 10.21
CA ILE A 38 -13.95 -17.58 10.15
C ILE A 38 -13.13 -16.58 10.97
N ILE A 39 -12.86 -15.41 10.42
CA ILE A 39 -12.08 -14.37 11.08
C ILE A 39 -13.03 -13.23 11.50
N VAL A 40 -12.85 -12.72 12.73
CA VAL A 40 -13.66 -11.61 13.28
C VAL A 40 -12.74 -10.43 13.55
N TYR A 41 -13.01 -9.32 12.87
CA TYR A 41 -12.28 -8.06 13.00
C TYR A 41 -13.09 -7.00 13.76
N GLU A 42 -12.41 -5.96 14.22
CA GLU A 42 -13.09 -4.74 14.66
C GLU A 42 -13.88 -4.12 13.50
N PHE A 43 -15.00 -3.48 13.82
CA PHE A 43 -15.80 -2.78 12.81
C PHE A 43 -15.34 -1.33 12.71
N VAL A 44 -14.85 -0.94 11.54
CA VAL A 44 -14.42 0.45 11.23
C VAL A 44 -15.25 1.08 10.11
N GLY A 45 -16.34 0.43 9.69
CA GLY A 45 -17.14 0.82 8.53
C GLY A 45 -16.88 -0.06 7.30
N TYR A 46 -17.53 0.30 6.19
CA TYR A 46 -17.52 -0.48 4.94
C TYR A 46 -16.66 0.14 3.83
N LYS A 47 -16.07 1.31 4.09
CA LYS A 47 -15.37 2.08 3.05
C LYS A 47 -13.92 1.61 2.95
N THR A 48 -13.60 0.97 1.82
CA THR A 48 -12.21 0.84 1.39
C THR A 48 -11.73 2.18 0.85
N LEU A 49 -10.42 2.42 0.94
CA LEU A 49 -9.81 3.59 0.35
C LEU A 49 -10.02 3.62 -1.17
N SER A 50 -10.06 2.46 -1.84
CA SER A 50 -10.42 2.38 -3.26
C SER A 50 -11.80 2.97 -3.57
N SER A 51 -12.80 2.74 -2.70
CA SER A 51 -14.14 3.32 -2.86
C SER A 51 -14.19 4.82 -2.61
N CYS A 52 -13.32 5.35 -1.75
CA CYS A 52 -13.24 6.78 -1.45
C CYS A 52 -12.50 7.58 -2.52
N ILE A 53 -11.48 6.99 -3.13
CA ILE A 53 -10.66 7.65 -4.16
C ILE A 53 -11.33 7.53 -5.54
N ASN A 54 -11.94 6.36 -5.82
CA ASN A 54 -12.55 6.04 -7.11
C ASN A 54 -14.00 5.56 -6.92
N PRO A 55 -14.95 6.44 -6.56
CA PRO A 55 -16.34 6.05 -6.42
C PRO A 55 -16.88 5.57 -7.78
N ILE A 56 -17.10 4.26 -7.90
CA ILE A 56 -17.72 3.63 -9.08
C ILE A 56 -19.17 4.11 -9.22
N ASP A 57 -19.80 4.40 -8.08
CA ASP A 57 -21.17 4.89 -7.98
C ASP A 57 -21.18 6.33 -7.47
N GLN A 58 -21.45 7.28 -8.37
CA GLN A 58 -21.56 8.70 -8.04
C GLN A 58 -22.76 9.02 -7.12
N THR A 59 -23.65 8.05 -6.86
CA THR A 59 -24.79 8.23 -5.95
C THR A 59 -24.41 8.18 -4.48
N VAL A 60 -23.25 7.59 -4.14
CA VAL A 60 -22.69 7.68 -2.80
C VAL A 60 -21.89 8.97 -2.70
N GLN A 61 -22.53 10.04 -2.23
CA GLN A 61 -21.87 11.30 -1.89
C GLN A 61 -20.89 11.07 -0.74
N SER A 62 -19.66 10.66 -1.05
CA SER A 62 -18.54 10.75 -0.12
C SER A 62 -17.73 11.98 -0.50
N GLU A 63 -17.50 12.86 0.48
CA GLU A 63 -16.61 14.00 0.27
C GLU A 63 -15.22 13.52 -0.18
N PRO A 64 -14.59 14.20 -1.15
CA PRO A 64 -13.24 13.89 -1.56
C PRO A 64 -12.25 13.93 -0.38
N LEU A 65 -11.30 12.99 -0.36
CA LEU A 65 -10.25 13.00 0.65
C LEU A 65 -9.32 14.19 0.43
N THR A 66 -9.22 15.05 1.46
CA THR A 66 -8.32 16.21 1.43
C THR A 66 -6.84 15.80 1.34
N TRP A 67 -5.99 16.71 0.88
CA TRP A 67 -4.54 16.46 0.80
C TRP A 67 -3.94 16.04 2.16
N LYS A 68 -4.32 16.75 3.23
CA LYS A 68 -3.88 16.42 4.59
C LYS A 68 -4.31 15.01 5.01
N CYS A 69 -5.51 14.56 4.62
CA CYS A 69 -5.95 13.19 4.88
C CYS A 69 -5.14 12.17 4.09
N ARG A 70 -4.89 12.42 2.79
CA ARG A 70 -4.08 11.52 1.95
C ARG A 70 -2.65 11.35 2.50
N LEU A 71 -2.00 12.43 2.93
CA LEU A 71 -0.70 12.34 3.58
C LEU A 71 -0.73 11.53 4.88
N ARG A 72 -1.75 11.71 5.74
CA ARG A 72 -1.92 10.90 6.96
C ARG A 72 -2.09 9.42 6.63
N ILE A 73 -2.88 9.09 5.62
CA ILE A 73 -3.10 7.73 5.15
C ILE A 73 -1.77 7.14 4.65
N ALA A 74 -1.05 7.84 3.77
CA ALA A 74 0.25 7.42 3.26
C ALA A 74 1.24 7.12 4.40
N MET A 75 1.38 8.05 5.36
CA MET A 75 2.25 7.88 6.52
C MET A 75 1.81 6.69 7.41
N GLY A 76 0.52 6.55 7.68
CA GLY A 76 -0.02 5.48 8.50
C GLY A 76 0.29 4.10 7.94
N ILE A 77 0.09 3.93 6.63
CA ILE A 77 0.42 2.68 5.93
C ILE A 77 1.94 2.48 5.87
N ALA A 78 2.75 3.52 5.60
CA ALA A 78 4.20 3.36 5.64
C ALA A 78 4.70 2.88 7.00
N ASN A 79 4.16 3.42 8.10
CA ASN A 79 4.52 2.98 9.45
C ASN A 79 4.10 1.53 9.71
N ALA A 80 2.91 1.11 9.27
CA ALA A 80 2.45 -0.27 9.42
C ALA A 80 3.36 -1.26 8.67
N VAL A 81 3.76 -0.93 7.45
CA VAL A 81 4.64 -1.77 6.64
C VAL A 81 6.07 -1.75 7.18
N ALA A 82 6.57 -0.61 7.63
CA ALA A 82 7.86 -0.53 8.33
C ALA A 82 7.87 -1.42 9.59
N TYR A 83 6.76 -1.48 10.32
CA TYR A 83 6.61 -2.36 11.48
C TYR A 83 6.70 -3.84 11.09
N LEU A 84 6.03 -4.26 10.01
CA LEU A 84 6.17 -5.61 9.43
C LEU A 84 7.63 -5.96 9.09
N HIS A 85 8.36 -5.01 8.53
CA HIS A 85 9.74 -5.25 8.08
C HIS A 85 10.74 -5.31 9.23
N THR A 86 10.48 -4.64 10.36
CA THR A 86 11.54 -4.37 11.35
C THR A 86 11.23 -4.76 12.78
N SER A 87 9.96 -4.92 13.16
CA SER A 87 9.58 -5.11 14.57
C SER A 87 9.37 -6.57 14.96
N PHE A 88 9.47 -7.49 13.99
CA PHE A 88 9.42 -8.93 14.22
C PHE A 88 10.82 -9.55 14.29
N SER A 89 10.91 -10.76 14.83
CA SER A 89 12.17 -11.53 14.85
C SER A 89 12.74 -11.79 13.44
N ARG A 90 11.88 -11.69 12.41
CA ARG A 90 12.21 -11.80 11.00
C ARG A 90 11.30 -10.84 10.22
N PRO A 91 11.78 -10.19 9.16
CA PRO A 91 10.93 -9.35 8.31
C PRO A 91 9.74 -10.14 7.75
N VAL A 92 8.56 -9.53 7.81
CA VAL A 92 7.33 -10.05 7.21
C VAL A 92 6.99 -9.21 5.99
N ILE A 93 6.80 -9.84 4.84
CA ILE A 93 6.47 -9.18 3.57
C ILE A 93 4.98 -9.38 3.30
N HIS A 94 4.23 -8.29 3.10
CA HIS A 94 2.77 -8.30 2.94
C HIS A 94 2.31 -8.75 1.54
N ARG A 95 2.98 -8.25 0.50
CA ARG A 95 2.78 -8.54 -0.94
C ARG A 95 1.53 -7.98 -1.62
N ASP A 96 0.59 -7.37 -0.91
CA ASP A 96 -0.64 -6.83 -1.51
C ASP A 96 -1.06 -5.47 -0.96
N ILE A 97 -0.10 -4.55 -0.85
CA ILE A 97 -0.35 -3.18 -0.41
C ILE A 97 -1.07 -2.41 -1.54
N ARG A 98 -2.32 -2.02 -1.32
CA ARG A 98 -3.15 -1.27 -2.26
C ARG A 98 -4.28 -0.51 -1.57
N SER A 99 -4.93 0.40 -2.29
CA SER A 99 -6.16 1.05 -1.83
C SER A 99 -7.33 0.10 -1.52
N ALA A 100 -7.38 -1.09 -2.12
CA ALA A 100 -8.40 -2.10 -1.81
C ALA A 100 -8.15 -2.85 -0.49
N THR A 101 -6.89 -2.92 -0.05
CA THR A 101 -6.48 -3.56 1.22
C THR A 101 -6.33 -2.54 2.35
N ILE A 102 -6.94 -1.36 2.21
CA ILE A 102 -6.95 -0.30 3.22
C ILE A 102 -8.39 0.10 3.48
N LEU A 103 -8.83 -0.05 4.73
CA LEU A 103 -10.08 0.52 5.23
C LEU A 103 -9.85 1.89 5.84
N LEU A 104 -10.87 2.74 5.80
CA LEU A 104 -10.88 4.01 6.52
C LEU A 104 -11.92 3.93 7.63
N ASP A 105 -11.52 4.29 8.85
CA ASP A 105 -12.48 4.51 9.93
C ASP A 105 -13.24 5.83 9.79
N GLU A 106 -14.17 6.09 10.71
CA GLU A 106 -14.98 7.32 10.78
C GLU A 106 -14.15 8.61 10.83
N ASN A 107 -12.88 8.54 11.26
CA ASN A 107 -11.95 9.66 11.36
C ASN A 107 -10.93 9.69 10.21
N ASN A 108 -11.17 8.92 9.14
CA ASN A 108 -10.27 8.70 8.01
C ASN A 108 -8.88 8.15 8.41
N VAL A 109 -8.79 7.41 9.51
CA VAL A 109 -7.56 6.69 9.87
C VAL A 109 -7.50 5.41 9.04
N ALA A 110 -6.39 5.25 8.31
CA ALA A 110 -6.15 4.08 7.49
C ALA A 110 -5.84 2.83 8.32
N LYS A 111 -6.48 1.72 7.96
CA LYS A 111 -6.31 0.39 8.52
C LYS A 111 -5.94 -0.59 7.41
N LEU A 112 -4.71 -1.08 7.42
CA LEU A 112 -4.26 -2.16 6.54
C LEU A 112 -4.95 -3.47 6.92
N ILE A 113 -5.39 -4.22 5.91
CA ILE A 113 -6.05 -5.52 6.03
C ILE A 113 -5.39 -6.56 5.12
N ASP A 114 -5.80 -7.82 5.28
CA ASP A 114 -5.48 -8.95 4.40
C ASP A 114 -3.99 -9.33 4.36
N PHE A 115 -3.56 -10.08 5.37
CA PHE A 115 -2.24 -10.69 5.44
C PHE A 115 -2.20 -12.09 4.82
N SER A 116 -3.19 -12.48 4.01
CA SER A 116 -3.31 -13.85 3.49
C SER A 116 -2.15 -14.25 2.57
N LEU A 117 -1.57 -13.30 1.86
CA LEU A 117 -0.40 -13.52 1.00
C LEU A 117 0.92 -13.41 1.74
N SER A 118 0.92 -12.91 2.98
CA SER A 118 2.14 -12.55 3.70
C SER A 118 3.11 -13.71 3.88
N ILE A 119 4.40 -13.39 4.00
CA ILE A 119 5.46 -14.38 4.20
C ILE A 119 6.65 -13.79 4.94
N SER A 120 7.20 -14.52 5.90
CA SER A 120 8.40 -14.10 6.62
C SER A 120 9.67 -14.56 5.92
N ILE A 121 10.71 -13.72 5.94
CA ILE A 121 12.05 -14.13 5.49
C ILE A 121 12.61 -15.19 6.43
N PRO A 122 13.10 -16.36 5.95
CA PRO A 122 13.70 -17.36 6.80
C PRO A 122 14.94 -16.85 7.55
N LYS A 123 15.19 -17.39 8.74
CA LYS A 123 16.35 -16.98 9.55
C LYS A 123 17.65 -17.22 8.78
N GLY A 124 18.50 -16.19 8.73
CA GLY A 124 19.80 -16.27 8.06
C GLY A 124 19.73 -16.15 6.53
N GLN A 125 18.56 -15.87 5.97
CA GLN A 125 18.39 -15.59 4.54
C GLN A 125 18.13 -14.10 4.32
N LEU A 126 18.44 -13.63 3.10
CA LEU A 126 18.21 -12.24 2.67
C LEU A 126 16.91 -12.09 1.86
N HIS A 127 16.34 -13.20 1.39
CA HIS A 127 15.13 -13.24 0.56
C HIS A 127 14.37 -14.53 0.82
N VAL A 128 13.16 -14.61 0.29
CA VAL A 128 12.37 -15.84 0.19
C VAL A 128 12.38 -16.32 -1.24
N ASP A 129 12.74 -17.58 -1.47
CA ASP A 129 12.48 -18.27 -2.74
C ASP A 129 11.03 -18.76 -2.73
N THR A 130 10.17 -18.12 -3.53
CA THR A 130 8.75 -18.43 -3.59
C THR A 130 8.18 -18.14 -4.97
N ALA A 131 7.17 -18.93 -5.35
CA ALA A 131 6.38 -18.64 -6.54
C ALA A 131 5.76 -17.24 -6.46
N VAL A 132 5.78 -16.55 -7.61
CA VAL A 132 5.15 -15.24 -7.79
C VAL A 132 3.66 -15.35 -7.46
N ARG A 133 3.24 -14.62 -6.43
CA ARG A 133 1.83 -14.37 -6.07
C ARG A 133 1.66 -12.90 -5.75
N GLY A 134 0.46 -12.40 -5.94
CA GLY A 134 0.11 -10.99 -5.93
C GLY A 134 -0.58 -10.65 -7.24
N ARG A 135 -0.55 -9.37 -7.63
CA ARG A 135 -1.13 -8.93 -8.90
C ARG A 135 -0.16 -9.17 -10.05
N ILE A 136 -0.43 -10.22 -10.82
CA ILE A 136 0.36 -10.60 -12.00
C ILE A 136 0.45 -9.39 -12.96
N GLY A 137 1.67 -9.08 -13.42
CA GLY A 137 1.99 -7.96 -14.32
C GLY A 137 2.36 -6.65 -13.66
N ILE A 138 2.20 -6.53 -12.34
CA ILE A 138 2.51 -5.30 -11.59
C ILE A 138 3.16 -5.60 -10.23
N CYS A 139 3.74 -6.80 -10.09
CA CYS A 139 4.68 -7.10 -9.01
C CYS A 139 6.02 -6.40 -9.27
N ALA A 140 6.84 -6.32 -8.22
CA ALA A 140 8.20 -5.81 -8.34
C ALA A 140 8.99 -6.58 -9.44
N PRO A 141 9.69 -5.87 -10.36
CA PRO A 141 10.33 -6.49 -11.52
C PRO A 141 11.30 -7.61 -11.16
N GLU A 142 12.14 -7.40 -10.15
CA GLU A 142 13.11 -8.39 -9.67
C GLU A 142 12.43 -9.65 -9.15
N TYR A 143 11.27 -9.51 -8.50
CA TYR A 143 10.52 -10.65 -7.99
C TYR A 143 9.88 -11.44 -9.13
N MET A 144 9.35 -10.76 -10.15
CA MET A 144 8.81 -11.39 -11.35
C MET A 144 9.88 -12.19 -12.10
N THR A 145 11.10 -11.66 -12.21
CA THR A 145 12.19 -12.27 -12.97
C THR A 145 12.87 -13.39 -12.22
N THR A 146 13.14 -13.22 -10.92
CA THR A 146 14.00 -14.13 -10.15
C THR A 146 13.25 -15.08 -9.24
N GLY A 147 12.01 -14.75 -8.86
CA GLY A 147 11.29 -15.43 -7.78
C GLY A 147 11.81 -15.10 -6.37
N TYR A 148 12.84 -14.25 -6.24
CA TYR A 148 13.37 -13.82 -4.95
C TYR A 148 12.57 -12.66 -4.40
N LEU A 149 11.94 -12.90 -3.26
CA LEU A 149 11.10 -11.92 -2.59
C LEU A 149 11.84 -11.30 -1.39
N THR A 150 11.91 -9.98 -1.37
CA THR A 150 12.44 -9.18 -0.25
C THR A 150 11.42 -8.12 0.18
N GLU A 151 11.71 -7.40 1.26
CA GLU A 151 10.92 -6.25 1.71
C GLU A 151 10.77 -5.17 0.62
N LYS A 152 11.70 -5.10 -0.35
CA LYS A 152 11.65 -4.15 -1.46
C LYS A 152 10.46 -4.39 -2.39
N ALA A 153 9.86 -5.58 -2.38
CA ALA A 153 8.62 -5.85 -3.12
C ALA A 153 7.42 -5.12 -2.51
N ASP A 154 7.37 -4.98 -1.18
CA ASP A 154 6.35 -4.17 -0.50
C ASP A 154 6.58 -2.68 -0.77
N VAL A 155 7.84 -2.22 -0.81
CA VAL A 155 8.17 -0.83 -1.17
C VAL A 155 7.66 -0.50 -2.58
N PHE A 156 7.86 -1.41 -3.54
CA PHE A 156 7.34 -1.25 -4.90
C PHE A 156 5.81 -1.13 -4.94
N ASN A 157 5.10 -2.05 -4.28
CA ASN A 157 3.63 -1.99 -4.19
C ASN A 157 3.16 -0.72 -3.48
N TYR A 158 3.89 -0.27 -2.45
CA TYR A 158 3.63 0.97 -1.76
C TYR A 158 3.81 2.20 -2.67
N GLY A 159 4.82 2.23 -3.53
CA GLY A 159 5.01 3.29 -4.53
C GLY A 159 3.84 3.39 -5.51
N LEU A 160 3.36 2.25 -6.03
CA LEU A 160 2.15 2.20 -6.86
C LEU A 160 0.92 2.71 -6.09
N PHE A 161 0.81 2.34 -4.83
CA PHE A 161 -0.25 2.84 -3.94
C PHE A 161 -0.18 4.37 -3.76
N LEU A 162 1.03 4.94 -3.58
CA LEU A 162 1.20 6.39 -3.51
C LEU A 162 0.75 7.08 -4.80
N LEU A 163 1.11 6.55 -5.97
CA LEU A 163 0.66 7.11 -7.24
C LEU A 163 -0.88 7.11 -7.36
N VAL A 164 -1.55 6.01 -6.97
CA VAL A 164 -3.02 5.96 -6.94
C VAL A 164 -3.60 6.98 -5.96
N LEU A 165 -2.96 7.14 -4.80
CA LEU A 165 -3.39 8.10 -3.80
C LEU A 165 -3.24 9.55 -4.27
N LEU A 166 -2.17 9.85 -5.01
CA LEU A 166 -1.96 11.17 -5.61
C LEU A 166 -2.95 11.44 -6.75
N ALA A 167 -3.19 10.43 -7.59
CA ALA A 167 -3.90 10.61 -8.85
C ALA A 167 -5.43 10.47 -8.77
N GLY A 168 -5.95 9.87 -7.72
CA GLY A 168 -7.40 9.77 -7.62
C GLY A 168 -7.99 8.78 -8.63
N GLY A 169 -9.18 9.14 -9.12
CA GLY A 169 -9.91 8.51 -10.22
C GLY A 169 -9.13 8.41 -11.54
N MET A 170 -8.09 9.23 -11.71
CA MET A 170 -7.32 9.32 -12.94
C MET A 170 -6.44 8.10 -13.19
N LEU A 171 -6.03 7.40 -12.12
CA LEU A 171 -5.15 6.26 -12.22
C LEU A 171 -5.84 4.96 -11.81
N LYS A 172 -6.11 4.11 -12.80
CA LYS A 172 -6.67 2.77 -12.60
C LYS A 172 -5.59 1.74 -12.88
N ILE A 173 -5.09 1.14 -11.81
CA ILE A 173 -4.19 -0.02 -11.93
C ILE A 173 -5.06 -1.29 -12.04
N PRO A 174 -5.01 -2.02 -13.17
CA PRO A 174 -5.75 -3.27 -13.32
C PRO A 174 -5.40 -4.27 -12.22
N GLU A 175 -6.35 -5.12 -11.83
CA GLU A 175 -6.10 -6.18 -10.85
C GLU A 175 -5.16 -7.26 -11.39
N CYS A 176 -5.23 -7.51 -12.70
CA CYS A 176 -4.31 -8.37 -13.45
C CYS A 176 -3.87 -7.63 -14.71
N CYS A 177 -2.58 -7.60 -14.96
CA CYS A 177 -2.05 -7.18 -16.24
C CYS A 177 -1.18 -8.30 -16.82
N TYR A 178 -1.43 -8.70 -18.07
CA TYR A 178 -0.52 -9.59 -18.79
C TYR A 178 0.41 -8.81 -19.72
N SER A 179 0.31 -7.48 -19.69
CA SER A 179 1.07 -6.60 -20.56
C SER A 179 2.32 -6.11 -19.82
N GLU A 180 3.49 -6.55 -20.29
CA GLU A 180 4.80 -6.06 -19.84
C GLU A 180 4.96 -4.54 -20.03
N THR A 181 4.07 -3.90 -20.81
CA THR A 181 4.10 -2.47 -21.09
C THR A 181 3.34 -1.60 -20.09
N PHE A 182 2.51 -2.16 -19.21
CA PHE A 182 1.66 -1.35 -18.31
C PHE A 182 2.49 -0.52 -17.32
N LEU A 183 3.43 -1.14 -16.61
CA LEU A 183 4.34 -0.42 -15.70
C LEU A 183 5.20 0.61 -16.43
N PRO A 184 5.89 0.28 -17.55
CA PRO A 184 6.58 1.29 -18.34
C PRO A 184 5.68 2.45 -18.80
N SER A 185 4.44 2.19 -19.23
CA SER A 185 3.50 3.25 -19.61
C SER A 185 3.02 4.09 -18.44
N LEU A 186 3.05 3.53 -17.22
CA LEU A 186 2.71 4.20 -15.98
C LEU A 186 3.86 5.07 -15.44
N VAL A 187 5.11 4.80 -15.81
CA VAL A 187 6.30 5.44 -15.23
C VAL A 187 7.04 6.33 -16.24
N LYS A 188 7.21 5.89 -17.48
CA LYS A 188 7.97 6.60 -18.53
C LYS A 188 7.46 8.01 -18.86
N PRO A 189 6.16 8.34 -18.81
CA PRO A 189 5.73 9.71 -19.06
C PRO A 189 6.18 10.70 -17.99
N TYR A 190 6.63 10.23 -16.82
CA TYR A 190 6.72 11.03 -15.60
C TYR A 190 8.15 11.20 -15.07
N ASP A 191 9.15 10.76 -15.85
CA ASP A 191 10.57 11.00 -15.58
C ASP A 191 10.96 12.49 -15.83
N GLU A 192 10.09 13.25 -16.50
CA GLU A 192 10.18 14.71 -16.65
C GLU A 192 9.35 15.39 -15.55
N GLN A 193 9.97 16.24 -14.70
CA GLN A 193 9.30 16.87 -13.54
C GLN A 193 7.99 17.60 -13.90
N ASP A 194 7.85 18.10 -15.14
CA ASP A 194 6.69 18.88 -15.58
C ASP A 194 5.41 18.03 -15.78
N ARG A 195 5.51 16.71 -15.97
CA ARG A 195 4.33 15.85 -16.19
C ARG A 195 3.73 15.24 -14.93
N LEU A 196 4.44 15.34 -13.80
CA LEU A 196 3.96 14.81 -12.52
C LEU A 196 2.75 15.56 -11.96
N ILE A 197 2.57 16.82 -12.35
CA ILE A 197 1.39 17.60 -11.98
C ILE A 197 0.15 17.11 -12.74
N GLU A 198 0.32 16.57 -13.95
CA GLU A 198 -0.81 16.14 -14.81
C GLU A 198 -1.56 14.93 -14.24
N ILE A 199 -0.89 14.12 -13.41
CA ILE A 199 -1.53 12.97 -12.75
C ILE A 199 -2.26 13.35 -11.47
N VAL A 200 -2.02 14.54 -10.89
CA VAL A 200 -2.60 14.91 -9.60
C VAL A 200 -4.12 14.98 -9.72
N ASP A 201 -4.80 14.38 -8.74
CA ASP A 201 -6.25 14.41 -8.65
C ASP A 201 -6.79 15.86 -8.75
N PRO A 202 -7.68 16.17 -9.71
CA PRO A 202 -8.22 17.52 -9.87
C PRO A 202 -8.89 18.07 -8.61
N GLU A 203 -9.43 17.22 -7.72
CA GLU A 203 -9.98 17.68 -6.44
C GLU A 203 -8.90 18.22 -5.50
N LEU A 204 -7.68 17.65 -5.53
CA LEU A 204 -6.55 18.16 -4.75
C LEU A 204 -6.03 19.49 -5.29
N LEU A 205 -6.08 19.70 -6.61
CA LEU A 205 -5.67 20.96 -7.25
C LEU A 205 -6.57 22.14 -6.90
N LYS A 206 -7.80 21.88 -6.43
CA LYS A 206 -8.71 22.92 -5.91
C LYS A 206 -8.31 23.40 -4.52
N GLU A 207 -7.56 22.61 -3.76
CA GLU A 207 -7.03 23.00 -2.46
C GLU A 207 -5.90 24.05 -2.64
N ARG A 208 -5.74 24.99 -1.70
CA ARG A 208 -4.59 25.92 -1.67
C ARG A 208 -3.31 25.22 -1.22
N THR A 209 -3.00 24.09 -1.85
CA THR A 209 -1.85 23.24 -1.53
C THR A 209 -0.63 23.66 -2.34
N ASN A 210 0.56 23.59 -1.73
CA ASN A 210 1.80 23.90 -2.41
C ASN A 210 2.14 22.79 -3.44
N GLN A 211 2.30 23.16 -4.71
CA GLN A 211 2.69 22.24 -5.79
C GLN A 211 3.99 21.48 -5.48
N GLU A 212 4.92 22.10 -4.73
CA GLU A 212 6.15 21.46 -4.29
C GLU A 212 5.89 20.21 -3.44
N GLN A 213 4.79 20.18 -2.67
CA GLN A 213 4.42 19.00 -1.88
C GLN A 213 3.96 17.84 -2.77
N PHE A 214 3.20 18.13 -3.83
CA PHE A 214 2.78 17.11 -4.79
C PHE A 214 4.01 16.54 -5.52
N LEU A 215 4.95 17.39 -5.93
CA LEU A 215 6.19 16.96 -6.56
C LEU A 215 7.04 16.11 -5.62
N ALA A 216 7.24 16.54 -4.38
CA ALA A 216 8.00 15.78 -3.38
C ALA A 216 7.33 14.42 -3.09
N PHE A 217 6.01 14.38 -2.99
CA PHE A 217 5.26 13.14 -2.77
C PHE A 217 5.38 12.19 -3.97
N ALA A 218 5.28 12.73 -5.19
CA ALA A 218 5.44 11.97 -6.41
C ALA A 218 6.86 11.41 -6.57
N GLN A 219 7.90 12.18 -6.22
CA GLN A 219 9.28 11.72 -6.23
C GLN A 219 9.50 10.55 -5.26
N ILE A 220 8.89 10.58 -4.07
CA ILE A 220 8.90 9.43 -3.15
C ILE A 220 8.27 8.22 -3.84
N ALA A 221 7.09 8.39 -4.45
CA ALA A 221 6.40 7.31 -5.16
C ALA A 221 7.25 6.72 -6.29
N LEU A 222 7.89 7.56 -7.11
CA LEU A 222 8.79 7.16 -8.19
C LEU A 222 10.03 6.42 -7.67
N SER A 223 10.64 6.90 -6.59
CA SER A 223 11.79 6.21 -5.97
C SER A 223 11.41 4.81 -5.45
N CYS A 224 10.19 4.67 -4.92
CA CYS A 224 9.67 3.39 -4.44
C CYS A 224 9.44 2.38 -5.57
N ILE A 225 9.18 2.82 -6.80
CA ILE A 225 8.93 1.94 -7.96
C ILE A 225 10.14 1.79 -8.89
N SER A 226 11.35 2.17 -8.44
CA SER A 226 12.58 1.95 -9.22
C SER A 226 12.69 0.50 -9.70
N GLU A 227 13.15 0.31 -10.95
CA GLU A 227 13.39 -1.03 -11.51
C GLU A 227 14.39 -1.82 -10.67
N THR A 228 15.43 -1.14 -10.17
CA THR A 228 16.44 -1.71 -9.29
C THR A 228 15.97 -1.65 -7.84
N ALA A 229 15.89 -2.81 -7.18
CA ALA A 229 15.34 -2.94 -5.84
C ALA A 229 16.18 -2.19 -4.79
N GLU A 230 17.50 -2.15 -4.97
CA GLU A 230 18.47 -1.51 -4.08
C GLU A 230 18.24 0.01 -4.00
N ASP A 231 17.86 0.64 -5.11
CA ASP A 231 17.63 2.09 -5.20
C ASP A 231 16.36 2.55 -4.50
N ARG A 232 15.43 1.63 -4.23
CA ARG A 232 14.20 1.95 -3.50
C ARG A 232 14.52 2.31 -2.05
N PRO A 233 13.84 3.29 -1.44
CA PRO A 233 14.02 3.58 -0.01
C PRO A 233 13.58 2.39 0.87
N THR A 234 13.96 2.39 2.13
CA THR A 234 13.28 1.54 3.12
C THR A 234 11.91 2.14 3.44
N MET A 235 10.98 1.33 3.98
CA MET A 235 9.69 1.87 4.45
C MET A 235 9.82 2.88 5.59
N ILE A 236 10.89 2.77 6.40
CA ILE A 236 11.24 3.78 7.41
C ILE A 236 11.61 5.11 6.74
N ASP A 237 12.44 5.07 5.70
CA ASP A 237 12.88 6.28 5.00
C ASP A 237 11.72 6.93 4.24
N ALA A 238 10.87 6.13 3.58
CA ALA A 238 9.64 6.62 2.96
C ALA A 238 8.72 7.31 3.99
N ALA A 239 8.49 6.68 5.16
CA ALA A 239 7.70 7.26 6.23
C ALA A 239 8.28 8.60 6.75
N LYS A 240 9.61 8.69 6.90
CA LYS A 240 10.31 9.92 7.31
C LYS A 240 10.16 11.02 6.28
N GLN A 241 10.30 10.72 5.00
CA GLN A 241 10.14 11.70 3.92
C GLN A 241 8.71 12.23 3.85
N LEU A 242 7.71 11.35 3.94
CA LEU A 242 6.30 11.74 3.98
C LEU A 242 5.95 12.61 5.19
N ARG A 243 6.53 12.30 6.35
CA ARG A 243 6.37 13.12 7.55
C ARG A 243 6.85 14.56 7.35
N ARG A 244 7.99 14.76 6.69
CA ARG A 244 8.51 16.11 6.38
C ARG A 244 7.54 16.91 5.50
N ILE A 245 6.94 16.25 4.50
CA ILE A 245 5.90 16.87 3.67
C ILE A 245 4.69 17.23 4.54
N TYR A 246 4.23 16.32 5.38
CA TYR A 246 3.07 16.55 6.26
C TYR A 246 3.26 17.70 7.26
N GLU A 247 4.44 17.78 7.87
CA GLU A 247 4.79 18.86 8.80
C GLU A 247 4.81 20.22 8.11
N SER A 248 5.19 20.28 6.82
CA SER A 248 5.09 21.53 6.04
C SER A 248 3.65 21.98 5.72
N VAL A 249 2.65 21.13 5.91
CA VAL A 249 1.21 21.47 5.75
C VAL A 249 0.63 22.10 7.03
N SER A 250 1.20 21.80 8.19
CA SER A 250 0.64 22.23 9.48
C SER A 250 1.40 23.48 9.94
N PRO A 251 0.73 24.62 10.21
CA PRO A 251 1.42 25.77 10.76
C PRO A 251 2.04 25.40 12.12
N PRO A 252 3.19 26.01 12.49
CA PRO A 252 3.85 25.78 13.79
C PRO A 252 2.96 26.16 14.98
#